data_AF-A0A0S8IUL7-F1
#
_entry.id   AF-A0A0S8IUL7-F1
#
_cell.length_a   1.000
_cell.length_b   1.000
_cell.length_c   1.000
_cell.angle_alpha   90.00
_cell.angle_beta   90.00
_cell.angle_gamma   90.00
#
_symmetry.space_group_name_H-M   'P 1'
#
loop_
_entity.id
_entity.type
_entity.pdbx_description
1 polymer ?
#
loop_
_entity_poly.entity_id
_entity_poly.type
_entity_poly.pdbx_seq_one_letter_code
_entity_poly.pdbx_strand_id
1 'polypeptide(L)'
;MQPYRDTLFAMKKANGGEWSQPEKIGHAPFDLAGVKKYLAYDTRAGVTHMVYVSYPYFGRAETLYYANSDSPGWQPVKIDSLSEEQNAEYHSLAMAFDSLGNVHLAWHVDFDSIGYQWYRVMYANNSTGEWVKQQVSPSIFLGGMGSGLTQFSVQRNGVAHILYFDQ
;
A
#
# COMPACT_ATOMS: atom_id res chain seq x y z
N MET A 1 19.76 -7.80 -24.05
CA MET A 1 18.42 -7.46 -23.56
C MET A 1 18.51 -7.33 -22.05
N GLN A 2 18.45 -6.11 -21.53
CA GLN A 2 18.53 -5.83 -20.10
C GLN A 2 17.12 -6.03 -19.53
N PRO A 3 16.87 -6.99 -18.63
CA PRO A 3 15.55 -7.08 -18.01
C PRO A 3 15.47 -5.93 -17.02
N TYR A 4 14.78 -4.85 -17.40
CA TYR A 4 14.35 -3.80 -16.47
C TYR A 4 13.49 -4.48 -15.40
N ARG A 5 14.11 -4.79 -14.26
CA ARG A 5 13.49 -5.44 -13.11
C ARG A 5 13.58 -4.46 -11.96
N ASP A 6 12.52 -3.69 -11.77
CA ASP A 6 12.37 -2.83 -10.61
C ASP A 6 12.40 -3.73 -9.38
N THR A 7 13.53 -3.72 -8.68
CA THR A 7 13.76 -4.54 -7.49
C THR A 7 13.64 -3.63 -6.29
N LEU A 8 12.84 -4.04 -5.30
CA LEU A 8 12.72 -3.29 -4.07
C LEU A 8 13.91 -3.60 -3.17
N PHE A 9 14.58 -2.56 -2.68
CA PHE A 9 15.67 -2.70 -1.72
C PHE A 9 15.36 -1.88 -0.47
N ALA A 10 15.70 -2.43 0.70
CA ALA A 10 15.73 -1.72 1.96
C ALA A 10 17.15 -1.53 2.46
N MET A 11 17.38 -0.40 3.12
CA MET A 11 18.63 -0.08 3.82
C MET A 11 18.26 0.54 5.16
N LYS A 12 19.09 0.29 6.18
CA LYS A 12 18.95 0.87 7.51
C LYS A 12 20.22 1.57 7.93
N LYS A 13 20.08 2.61 8.75
CA LYS A 13 21.19 3.35 9.35
C LYS A 13 20.96 3.47 10.86
N ALA A 14 21.88 2.95 11.66
CA ALA A 14 21.85 3.16 13.10
C ALA A 14 22.32 4.59 13.42
N ASN A 15 21.91 5.12 14.57
CA ASN A 15 22.34 6.46 14.99
C ASN A 15 23.87 6.54 15.06
N GLY A 16 24.47 7.48 14.33
CA GLY A 16 25.92 7.64 14.21
C GLY A 16 26.67 6.54 13.45
N GLY A 17 25.99 5.56 12.85
CA GLY A 17 26.59 4.48 12.08
C GLY A 17 26.55 4.69 10.55
N GLU A 18 27.10 3.74 9.81
CA GLU A 18 27.00 3.68 8.34
C GLU A 18 25.68 3.06 7.87
N TRP A 19 25.32 3.29 6.61
CA TRP A 19 24.22 2.58 5.97
C TRP A 19 24.55 1.09 5.84
N SER A 20 23.55 0.22 6.04
CA SER A 20 23.66 -1.19 5.74
C SER A 20 23.84 -1.44 4.24
N GLN A 21 24.34 -2.63 3.89
CA GLN A 21 24.22 -3.11 2.52
C GLN A 21 22.73 -3.21 2.12
N PRO A 22 22.38 -2.98 0.83
CA PRO A 22 21.01 -3.14 0.34
C PRO A 22 20.49 -4.56 0.56
N GLU A 23 19.38 -4.68 1.29
CA GLU A 23 18.62 -5.91 1.43
C GLU A 23 17.55 -5.94 0.34
N LYS A 24 17.52 -7.00 -0.48
CA LYS A 24 16.48 -7.18 -1.49
C LYS A 24 15.17 -7.61 -0.82
N ILE A 25 14.07 -6.90 -1.11
CA ILE A 25 12.73 -7.23 -0.66
C ILE A 25 11.92 -7.84 -1.80
N GLY A 26 11.23 -8.95 -1.50
CA GLY A 26 10.40 -9.70 -2.46
C GLY A 26 11.09 -10.94 -3.02
N HIS A 27 10.35 -11.72 -3.82
CA HIS A 27 10.81 -12.98 -4.40
C HIS A 27 10.48 -13.07 -5.90
N ALA A 28 11.33 -13.80 -6.64
CA ALA A 28 11.02 -14.19 -8.02
C ALA A 28 9.71 -15.02 -8.06
N PRO A 29 8.89 -14.91 -9.12
CA PRO A 29 9.14 -14.20 -10.38
C PRO A 29 8.81 -12.69 -10.37
N PHE A 30 8.45 -12.11 -9.22
CA PHE A 30 7.85 -10.77 -9.13
C PHE A 30 8.86 -9.67 -8.77
N ASP A 31 10.00 -9.59 -9.49
CA ASP A 31 10.87 -8.40 -9.46
C ASP A 31 10.29 -7.30 -10.37
N LEU A 32 9.09 -6.83 -10.03
CA LEU A 32 8.46 -5.65 -10.61
C LEU A 32 7.87 -4.83 -9.44
N ALA A 33 8.76 -4.15 -8.72
CA ALA A 33 8.40 -3.20 -7.69
C ALA A 33 7.59 -2.07 -8.34
N GLY A 34 6.32 -2.02 -7.99
CA GLY A 34 5.42 -0.97 -8.41
C GLY A 34 5.90 0.38 -7.89
N VAL A 35 5.57 1.40 -8.67
CA VAL A 35 5.89 2.81 -8.45
C VAL A 35 5.43 3.33 -7.08
N LYS A 36 4.55 2.59 -6.40
CA LYS A 36 3.75 3.01 -5.26
C LYS A 36 4.11 2.17 -4.03
N LYS A 37 4.74 2.82 -3.05
CA LYS A 37 5.22 2.20 -1.82
C LYS A 37 5.09 3.18 -0.65
N TYR A 38 4.84 2.64 0.53
CA TYR A 38 4.75 3.41 1.76
C TYR A 38 5.45 2.64 2.88
N LEU A 39 6.23 3.37 3.68
CA LEU A 39 6.96 2.84 4.82
C LEU A 39 6.49 3.59 6.06
N ALA A 40 6.24 2.86 7.15
CA ALA A 40 5.86 3.43 8.42
C ALA A 40 6.55 2.69 9.57
N TYR A 41 6.86 3.42 10.64
CA TYR A 41 7.51 2.86 11.81
C TYR A 41 6.52 2.84 12.98
N ASP A 42 6.23 1.65 13.50
CA ASP A 42 5.51 1.51 14.76
C ASP A 42 6.51 1.70 15.90
N THR A 43 6.51 2.91 16.47
CA THR A 43 7.37 3.27 17.61
C THR A 43 7.10 2.45 18.88
N ARG A 44 5.94 1.79 18.99
CA ARG A 44 5.59 0.98 20.16
C ARG A 44 6.16 -0.42 20.04
N ALA A 45 5.92 -1.08 18.91
CA ALA A 45 6.45 -2.42 18.65
C ALA A 45 7.94 -2.39 18.28
N GLY A 46 8.45 -1.24 17.82
CA GLY A 46 9.79 -1.13 17.26
C GLY A 46 9.91 -1.72 15.86
N VAL A 47 8.78 -1.90 15.17
CA VAL A 47 8.68 -2.62 13.90
C VAL A 47 8.53 -1.63 12.75
N THR A 48 9.25 -1.89 11.66
CA THR A 48 9.04 -1.15 10.41
C THR A 48 8.08 -1.93 9.53
N HIS A 49 7.04 -1.25 9.06
CA HIS A 49 6.00 -1.79 8.21
C HIS A 49 6.12 -1.18 6.82
N MET A 50 5.80 -2.00 5.81
CA MET A 50 5.85 -1.61 4.42
C MET A 50 4.60 -2.09 3.72
N VAL A 51 4.06 -1.24 2.86
CA VAL A 51 3.11 -1.64 1.82
C VAL A 51 3.65 -1.24 0.47
N TYR A 52 3.40 -2.09 -0.52
CA TYR A 52 3.83 -1.83 -1.88
C TYR A 52 2.89 -2.49 -2.87
N VAL A 53 2.83 -1.90 -4.04
CA VAL A 53 2.10 -2.46 -5.18
C VAL A 53 3.06 -3.26 -6.04
N SER A 54 2.66 -4.43 -6.49
CA SER A 54 3.33 -5.12 -7.61
C SER A 54 2.57 -4.83 -8.89
N TYR A 55 3.30 -4.47 -9.94
CA TYR A 55 2.76 -4.28 -11.29
C TYR A 55 3.17 -5.45 -12.18
N PRO A 56 2.33 -6.48 -12.36
CA PRO A 56 2.67 -7.58 -13.25
C PRO A 56 2.63 -7.12 -14.71
N TYR A 57 3.73 -7.34 -15.44
CA TYR A 57 3.84 -6.96 -16.86
C TYR A 57 2.75 -7.61 -17.73
N PHE A 58 2.28 -6.88 -18.75
CA PHE A 58 1.24 -7.24 -19.72
C PHE A 58 -0.14 -7.63 -19.15
N GLY A 59 -1.05 -6.66 -19.10
CA GLY A 59 -2.51 -6.89 -18.99
C GLY A 59 -2.95 -7.59 -17.70
N ARG A 60 -2.07 -7.64 -16.70
CA ARG A 60 -2.37 -8.18 -15.38
C ARG A 60 -2.57 -7.03 -14.42
N ALA A 61 -3.50 -7.25 -13.51
CA ALA A 61 -3.97 -6.24 -12.59
C ALA A 61 -3.02 -6.08 -11.38
N GLU A 62 -2.94 -4.87 -10.84
CA GLU A 62 -2.07 -4.57 -9.70
C GLU A 62 -2.43 -5.42 -8.46
N THR A 63 -1.42 -5.76 -7.66
CA THR A 63 -1.61 -6.45 -6.38
C THR A 63 -0.92 -5.69 -5.26
N LEU A 64 -1.65 -5.45 -4.18
CA LEU A 64 -1.19 -4.73 -2.99
C LEU A 64 -0.68 -5.72 -1.95
N TYR A 65 0.55 -5.52 -1.51
CA TYR A 65 1.23 -6.35 -0.52
C TYR A 65 1.62 -5.57 0.72
N TYR A 66 1.74 -6.28 1.83
CA TYR A 66 2.27 -5.81 3.09
C TYR A 66 3.43 -6.70 3.55
N ALA A 67 4.45 -6.10 4.15
CA ALA A 67 5.53 -6.80 4.83
C ALA A 67 5.99 -5.98 6.04
N ASN A 68 6.70 -6.60 6.97
CA ASN A 68 7.31 -5.90 8.09
C ASN A 68 8.71 -6.46 8.40
N SER A 69 9.47 -5.72 9.21
CA SER A 69 10.85 -6.03 9.56
C SER A 69 11.03 -7.28 10.44
N ASP A 70 9.96 -7.76 11.08
CA ASP A 70 10.01 -8.96 11.93
C ASP A 70 9.79 -10.24 11.11
N SER A 71 9.15 -10.12 9.94
CA SER A 71 9.03 -11.21 8.98
C SER A 71 10.40 -11.56 8.39
N PRO A 72 10.83 -12.83 8.41
CA PRO A 72 12.11 -13.24 7.83
C PRO A 72 12.27 -12.81 6.37
N GLY A 73 13.25 -11.94 6.08
CA GLY A 73 13.49 -11.44 4.73
C GLY A 73 12.30 -10.67 4.14
N TRP A 74 11.51 -9.99 4.99
CA TRP A 74 10.36 -9.19 4.58
C TRP A 74 9.30 -9.99 3.79
N GLN A 75 9.00 -11.22 4.21
CA GLN A 75 7.97 -12.05 3.56
C GLN A 75 6.67 -11.26 3.33
N PRO A 76 6.20 -11.13 2.07
CA PRO A 76 5.01 -10.34 1.78
C PRO A 76 3.73 -11.14 1.99
N VAL A 77 2.71 -10.46 2.51
CA VAL A 77 1.34 -10.91 2.61
C VAL A 77 0.49 -10.12 1.62
N LYS A 78 -0.32 -10.81 0.82
CA LYS A 78 -1.25 -10.17 -0.12
C LYS A 78 -2.43 -9.55 0.63
N ILE A 79 -2.72 -8.28 0.37
CA ILE A 79 -3.89 -7.57 0.90
C ILE A 79 -5.01 -7.55 -0.13
N ASP A 80 -4.67 -7.18 -1.37
CA ASP A 80 -5.66 -6.98 -2.43
C ASP A 80 -5.10 -7.25 -3.84
N SER A 81 -5.95 -7.62 -4.78
CA SER A 81 -5.66 -7.73 -6.20
C SER A 81 -6.81 -7.11 -7.00
N LEU A 82 -6.48 -6.24 -7.94
CA LEU A 82 -7.44 -5.77 -8.94
C LEU A 82 -7.70 -6.92 -9.93
N SER A 83 -8.82 -6.93 -10.65
CA SER A 83 -9.09 -8.00 -11.64
C SER A 83 -10.08 -7.66 -12.75
N GLU A 84 -10.98 -6.68 -12.57
CA GLU A 84 -12.17 -6.55 -13.43
C GLU A 84 -12.37 -5.15 -14.03
N GLU A 85 -11.68 -4.15 -13.52
CA GLU A 85 -11.89 -2.75 -13.90
C GLU A 85 -10.82 -2.26 -14.89
N GLN A 86 -11.28 -1.50 -15.89
CA GLN A 86 -10.41 -0.95 -16.91
C GLN A 86 -9.46 0.08 -16.30
N ASN A 87 -8.17 -0.03 -16.63
CA ASN A 87 -7.11 0.88 -16.15
C ASN A 87 -7.14 1.07 -14.62
N ALA A 88 -7.53 0.01 -13.90
CA ALA A 88 -7.62 0.08 -12.46
C ALA A 88 -6.23 0.07 -11.83
N GLU A 89 -6.00 1.01 -10.92
CA GLU A 89 -4.71 1.20 -10.26
C GLU A 89 -4.88 1.66 -8.80
N TYR A 90 -4.03 1.17 -7.92
CA TYR A 90 -3.96 1.64 -6.54
C TYR A 90 -3.28 3.02 -6.46
N HIS A 91 -3.72 3.92 -5.61
CA HIS A 91 -3.12 5.24 -5.38
C HIS A 91 -3.14 5.63 -3.90
N SER A 92 -2.33 6.63 -3.54
CA SER A 92 -2.35 7.30 -2.23
C SER A 92 -2.34 6.36 -1.01
N LEU A 93 -1.37 5.45 -0.94
CA LEU A 93 -1.22 4.56 0.23
C LEU A 93 -0.96 5.37 1.51
N ALA A 94 -1.68 5.09 2.58
CA ALA A 94 -1.47 5.69 3.89
C ALA A 94 -1.63 4.65 5.02
N MET A 95 -0.69 4.63 5.96
CA MET A 95 -0.66 3.65 7.05
C MET A 95 -0.61 4.33 8.41
N ALA A 96 -1.33 3.77 9.38
CA ALA A 96 -1.31 4.19 10.77
C ALA A 96 -1.53 2.98 11.69
N PHE A 97 -1.25 3.17 12.99
CA PHE A 97 -1.26 2.09 13.98
C PHE A 97 -2.15 2.46 15.17
N ASP A 98 -2.86 1.47 15.71
CA ASP A 98 -3.57 1.63 16.98
C ASP A 98 -2.70 1.28 18.20
N SER A 99 -3.28 1.29 19.40
CA SER A 99 -2.54 0.95 20.62
C SER A 99 -2.24 -0.55 20.79
N LEU A 100 -2.88 -1.42 20.04
CA LEU A 100 -2.62 -2.85 20.06
C LEU A 100 -1.55 -3.26 19.02
N GLY A 101 -1.06 -2.30 18.23
CA GLY A 101 -0.12 -2.56 17.14
C GLY A 101 -0.81 -3.07 15.88
N ASN A 102 -2.15 -2.98 15.81
CA ASN A 102 -2.85 -3.30 14.57
C ASN A 102 -2.51 -2.25 13.53
N VAL A 103 -2.27 -2.71 12.32
CA VAL A 103 -1.99 -1.89 11.16
C VAL A 103 -3.32 -1.54 10.50
N HIS A 104 -3.50 -0.25 10.24
CA HIS A 104 -4.59 0.26 9.44
C HIS A 104 -4.01 0.87 8.17
N LEU A 105 -4.67 0.60 7.05
CA LEU A 105 -4.25 1.02 5.72
C LEU A 105 -5.44 1.66 5.02
N ALA A 106 -5.21 2.80 4.39
CA ALA A 106 -6.14 3.43 3.47
C ALA A 106 -5.46 3.65 2.12
N TRP A 107 -6.23 3.54 1.04
CA TRP A 107 -5.77 3.78 -0.32
C TRP A 107 -6.92 4.15 -1.24
N HIS A 108 -6.58 4.61 -2.44
CA HIS A 108 -7.53 4.80 -3.53
C HIS A 108 -7.38 3.68 -4.57
N VAL A 109 -8.49 3.33 -5.21
CA VAL A 109 -8.46 2.63 -6.49
C VAL A 109 -9.00 3.59 -7.51
N ASP A 110 -8.15 4.01 -8.45
CA ASP A 110 -8.53 4.76 -9.64
C ASP A 110 -8.92 3.76 -10.71
N PHE A 111 -9.93 4.06 -11.51
CA PHE A 111 -10.39 3.18 -12.59
C PHE A 111 -11.19 3.95 -13.64
N ASP A 112 -11.26 3.39 -14.85
CA ASP A 112 -12.11 3.93 -15.91
C ASP A 112 -13.49 3.26 -15.92
N SER A 113 -14.53 4.06 -16.07
CA SER A 113 -15.90 3.61 -16.23
C SER A 113 -16.70 4.59 -17.09
N ILE A 114 -17.44 4.08 -18.08
CA ILE A 114 -18.31 4.85 -18.99
C ILE A 114 -17.52 5.98 -19.70
N GLY A 115 -16.25 5.73 -20.06
CA GLY A 115 -15.39 6.70 -20.75
C GLY A 115 -14.84 7.84 -19.87
N TYR A 116 -14.97 7.70 -18.55
CA TYR A 116 -14.54 8.67 -17.56
C TYR A 116 -13.67 8.02 -16.49
N GLN A 117 -12.82 8.81 -15.82
CA GLN A 117 -12.00 8.36 -14.71
C GLN A 117 -12.75 8.56 -13.38
N TRP A 118 -12.66 7.55 -12.53
CA TRP A 118 -13.29 7.49 -11.22
C TRP A 118 -12.28 7.02 -10.19
N TYR A 119 -12.60 7.21 -8.92
CA TYR A 119 -11.90 6.52 -7.85
C TYR A 119 -12.86 6.12 -6.74
N ARG A 120 -12.37 5.25 -5.87
CA ARG A 120 -13.02 4.92 -4.60
C ARG A 120 -12.00 4.85 -3.48
N VAL A 121 -12.46 5.15 -2.27
CA VAL A 121 -11.65 5.05 -1.06
C VAL A 121 -11.80 3.65 -0.48
N MET A 122 -10.65 3.04 -0.22
CA MET A 122 -10.54 1.71 0.34
C MET A 122 -9.82 1.76 1.69
N TYR A 123 -10.15 0.82 2.55
CA TYR A 123 -9.55 0.68 3.86
C TYR A 123 -9.40 -0.80 4.23
N ALA A 124 -8.33 -1.13 4.95
CA ALA A 124 -8.17 -2.44 5.57
C ALA A 124 -7.41 -2.34 6.89
N ASN A 125 -7.64 -3.31 7.77
CA ASN A 125 -6.82 -3.50 8.97
C ASN A 125 -6.64 -4.98 9.29
N ASN A 126 -5.69 -5.30 10.16
CA ASN A 126 -5.36 -6.67 10.54
C ASN A 126 -5.76 -7.04 11.98
N SER A 127 -6.71 -6.31 12.59
CA SER A 127 -7.08 -6.48 14.01
C SER A 127 -7.67 -7.85 14.37
N THR A 128 -8.13 -8.61 13.38
CA THR A 128 -8.67 -9.97 13.55
C THR A 128 -7.63 -11.07 13.31
N GLY A 129 -6.36 -10.71 13.07
CA GLY A 129 -5.30 -11.64 12.67
C GLY A 129 -5.20 -11.86 11.16
N GLU A 130 -6.17 -11.39 10.39
CA GLU A 130 -6.16 -11.37 8.91
C GLU A 130 -6.50 -9.96 8.41
N TRP A 131 -6.14 -9.66 7.16
CA TRP A 131 -6.50 -8.38 6.55
C TRP A 131 -7.98 -8.35 6.18
N VAL A 132 -8.75 -7.49 6.86
CA VAL A 132 -10.16 -7.24 6.55
C VAL A 132 -10.27 -5.95 5.74
N LYS A 133 -10.71 -6.08 4.49
CA LYS A 133 -10.85 -4.97 3.52
C LYS A 133 -12.29 -4.50 3.38
N GLN A 134 -12.48 -3.20 3.19
CA GLN A 134 -13.75 -2.58 2.84
C GLN A 134 -13.57 -1.37 1.91
N GLN A 135 -14.55 -1.17 1.04
CA GLN A 135 -14.75 0.12 0.35
C GLN A 135 -15.52 1.04 1.30
N VAL A 136 -15.03 2.27 1.50
CA VAL A 136 -15.57 3.22 2.49
C VAL A 136 -16.20 4.47 1.89
N SER A 137 -16.14 4.62 0.56
CA SER A 137 -16.84 5.66 -0.19
C SER A 137 -17.66 5.06 -1.33
N PRO A 138 -18.68 5.75 -1.86
CA PRO A 138 -19.14 5.48 -3.22
C PRO A 138 -18.02 5.73 -4.24
N SER A 139 -18.26 5.37 -5.51
CA SER A 139 -17.39 5.79 -6.61
C SER A 139 -17.53 7.30 -6.83
N ILE A 140 -16.40 7.99 -6.94
CA ILE A 140 -16.30 9.45 -7.06
C ILE A 140 -15.74 9.77 -8.43
N PHE A 141 -16.40 10.69 -9.14
CA PHE A 141 -16.00 11.12 -10.47
C PHE A 141 -14.79 12.07 -10.39
N LEU A 142 -13.75 11.82 -11.19
CA LEU A 142 -12.54 12.66 -11.16
C LEU A 142 -12.61 13.89 -12.06
N GLY A 143 -13.48 13.92 -13.07
CA GLY A 143 -13.60 15.08 -13.97
C GLY A 143 -12.32 15.46 -14.72
N GLY A 144 -11.32 14.58 -14.77
CA GLY A 144 -9.98 14.86 -15.32
C GLY A 144 -8.99 15.49 -14.33
N MET A 145 -9.33 15.57 -13.03
CA MET A 145 -8.38 15.91 -11.96
C MET A 145 -7.75 14.64 -11.36
N GLY A 146 -6.58 14.78 -10.71
CA GLY A 146 -5.93 13.66 -10.03
C GLY A 146 -6.69 13.22 -8.78
N SER A 147 -6.70 11.91 -8.49
CA SER A 147 -7.21 11.34 -7.24
C SER A 147 -6.30 11.65 -6.04
N GLY A 148 -6.82 11.55 -4.82
CA GLY A 148 -5.92 11.60 -3.66
C GLY A 148 -6.56 11.51 -2.28
N LEU A 149 -6.06 10.58 -1.45
CA LEU A 149 -6.24 10.70 0.00
C LEU A 149 -5.53 11.96 0.43
N THR A 150 -6.24 12.82 1.15
CA THR A 150 -5.63 14.06 1.65
C THR A 150 -4.96 13.81 2.99
N GLN A 151 -5.59 13.04 3.89
CA GLN A 151 -5.04 12.67 5.19
C GLN A 151 -5.61 11.34 5.71
N PHE A 152 -4.82 10.65 6.52
CA PHE A 152 -5.23 9.45 7.24
C PHE A 152 -4.66 9.47 8.66
N SER A 153 -5.47 9.11 9.65
CA SER A 153 -5.00 8.93 11.02
C SER A 153 -5.82 7.88 11.75
N VAL A 154 -5.23 7.29 12.79
CA VAL A 154 -5.90 6.30 13.63
C VAL A 154 -5.73 6.72 15.08
N GLN A 155 -6.84 6.71 15.81
CA GLN A 155 -6.82 6.90 17.25
C GLN A 155 -6.29 5.66 17.96
N ARG A 156 -5.83 5.82 19.20
CA ARG A 156 -5.30 4.71 20.01
C ARG A 156 -6.29 3.54 20.16
N ASN A 157 -7.60 3.79 20.13
CA ASN A 157 -8.64 2.76 20.25
C ASN A 157 -9.01 2.09 18.91
N GLY A 158 -8.28 2.37 17.82
CA GLY A 158 -8.52 1.78 16.50
C GLY A 158 -9.53 2.55 15.64
N VAL A 159 -10.08 3.68 16.10
CA VAL A 159 -10.95 4.52 15.27
C VAL A 159 -10.12 5.21 14.18
N ALA A 160 -10.37 4.84 12.93
CA ALA A 160 -9.73 5.40 11.75
C ALA A 160 -10.47 6.65 11.24
N HIS A 161 -9.71 7.67 10.86
CA HIS A 161 -10.19 8.91 10.25
C HIS A 161 -9.54 9.05 8.88
N ILE A 162 -10.36 9.18 7.84
CA ILE A 162 -9.92 9.31 6.45
C ILE A 162 -10.48 10.61 5.90
N LEU A 163 -9.61 11.50 5.41
CA LEU A 163 -10.00 12.69 4.68
C LEU A 163 -9.72 12.48 3.20
N TYR A 164 -10.77 12.57 2.41
CA TYR A 164 -10.75 12.50 0.96
C TYR A 164 -11.60 13.67 0.44
N PHE A 165 -11.33 14.10 -0.79
CA PHE A 165 -12.20 15.08 -1.43
C PHE A 165 -13.37 14.35 -2.13
N ASP A 166 -14.42 15.09 -2.43
CA ASP A 166 -15.51 14.70 -3.32
C ASP A 166 -15.76 15.91 -4.23
N GLN A 167 -16.22 15.68 -5.47
CA GLN A 167 -16.54 16.75 -6.41
C GLN A 167 -18.05 16.95 -6.52
#